data_AF-T0L6U6-F1
#
_entry.id   AF-T0L6U6-F1
#
_cell.length_a   1.000
_cell.length_b   1.000
_cell.length_c   1.000
_cell.angle_alpha   90.00
_cell.angle_beta   90.00
_cell.angle_gamma   90.00
#
_symmetry.space_group_name_H-M   'P 1'
#
loop_
_entity.id
_entity.type
_entity.pdbx_description
1 polymer ?
#
loop_
_entity_poly.entity_id
_entity_poly.type
_entity_poly.pdbx_seq_one_letter_code
_entity_poly.pdbx_strand_id
1 'polypeptide(L)'
;MLNLIKKGTFIPRLLVMAGFITMTLLVYKELDSQEKKVTPDTSKKNSDSIFFSRDIQPILTKNCAIKECHIAPKPAKKMDLSEGKAYMSMVNVTSREMPKLKIVAPGNLELSYLYDKLTGNHSEGDRMPAGKRALPKTQIELIKKWILAGAAGDSITALVKDSVDKRDSFQQKALESKKPEKKIE
;
A
#
# COMPACT_ATOMS: atom_id res chain seq x y z
N MET A 1 -73.28 35.21 -29.70
CA MET A 1 -73.60 36.14 -28.60
C MET A 1 -74.21 35.33 -27.47
N LEU A 2 -73.56 35.22 -26.31
CA LEU A 2 -74.10 34.89 -24.97
C LEU A 2 -72.85 34.65 -24.08
N ASN A 3 -72.46 35.57 -23.18
CA ASN A 3 -72.95 35.71 -21.81
C ASN A 3 -72.88 34.36 -21.04
N LEU A 4 -72.32 34.22 -19.84
CA LEU A 4 -71.91 35.15 -18.77
C LEU A 4 -71.43 34.26 -17.60
N ILE A 5 -70.97 34.88 -16.50
CA ILE A 5 -70.87 34.34 -15.12
C ILE A 5 -69.53 33.67 -14.82
N LYS A 6 -68.76 34.01 -13.78
CA LYS A 6 -68.61 35.12 -12.79
C LYS A 6 -67.76 34.48 -11.68
N LYS A 7 -67.28 35.35 -10.77
CA LYS A 7 -66.79 35.06 -9.41
C LYS A 7 -65.31 34.66 -9.45
N GLY A 8 -64.37 35.42 -8.93
CA GLY A 8 -64.46 36.50 -7.94
C GLY A 8 -63.36 36.25 -6.91
N THR A 9 -62.69 37.34 -6.51
CA THR A 9 -62.01 37.55 -5.22
C THR A 9 -60.88 36.57 -4.84
N PHE A 10 -59.61 37.00 -4.88
CA PHE A 10 -58.88 37.82 -3.89
C PHE A 10 -58.06 36.95 -2.92
N ILE A 11 -57.00 37.53 -2.37
CA ILE A 11 -56.11 37.06 -1.27
C ILE A 11 -54.96 36.12 -1.74
N PRO A 12 -53.75 36.16 -1.12
CA PRO A 12 -52.75 37.23 -1.18
C PRO A 12 -51.32 36.70 -1.47
N ARG A 13 -50.37 37.62 -1.67
CA ARG A 13 -48.92 37.38 -1.60
C ARG A 13 -48.52 36.83 -0.23
N LEU A 14 -48.46 35.50 -0.02
CA LEU A 14 -47.73 34.90 1.11
C LEU A 14 -47.54 33.39 0.95
N LEU A 15 -46.82 32.88 -0.07
CA LEU A 15 -46.46 31.43 -0.07
C LEU A 15 -45.38 30.98 -1.08
N VAL A 16 -44.40 31.82 -1.47
CA VAL A 16 -43.34 31.37 -2.41
C VAL A 16 -42.01 31.02 -1.73
N MET A 17 -41.82 31.30 -0.42
CA MET A 17 -40.54 31.03 0.28
C MET A 17 -40.52 29.74 1.12
N ALA A 18 -41.58 28.94 1.13
CA ALA A 18 -41.63 27.67 1.87
C ALA A 18 -41.28 26.43 1.01
N GLY A 19 -41.27 26.56 -0.33
CA GLY A 19 -41.08 25.42 -1.24
C GLY A 19 -39.63 25.08 -1.57
N PHE A 20 -38.69 26.01 -1.41
CA PHE A 20 -37.27 25.77 -1.70
C PHE A 20 -36.50 25.17 -0.51
N ILE A 21 -36.95 25.45 0.71
CA ILE A 21 -36.34 24.92 1.94
C ILE A 21 -36.66 23.42 2.10
N THR A 22 -37.83 22.97 1.65
CA THR A 22 -38.22 21.56 1.72
C THR A 22 -37.52 20.70 0.65
N MET A 23 -37.32 21.22 -0.57
CA MET A 23 -36.58 20.53 -1.63
C MET A 23 -35.08 20.42 -1.31
N THR A 24 -34.49 21.46 -0.71
CA THR A 24 -33.11 21.37 -0.19
C THR A 24 -33.00 20.42 0.99
N LEU A 25 -33.95 20.41 1.94
CA LEU A 25 -34.00 19.42 3.03
C LEU A 25 -34.17 17.96 2.55
N LEU A 26 -34.88 17.74 1.44
CA LEU A 26 -34.97 16.41 0.81
C LEU A 26 -33.67 16.01 0.10
N VAL A 27 -32.92 16.95 -0.46
CA VAL A 27 -31.57 16.69 -1.00
C VAL A 27 -30.54 16.47 0.12
N TYR A 28 -30.64 17.21 1.25
CA TYR A 28 -29.73 17.05 2.39
C TYR A 28 -29.83 15.67 3.07
N LYS A 29 -31.03 15.07 3.12
CA LYS A 29 -31.21 13.73 3.71
C LYS A 29 -30.57 12.59 2.91
N GLU A 30 -30.30 12.77 1.61
CA GLU A 30 -29.61 11.77 0.78
C GLU A 30 -28.07 11.91 0.85
N LEU A 31 -27.54 13.10 1.17
CA LEU A 31 -26.09 13.31 1.33
C LEU A 31 -25.54 12.71 2.64
N ASP A 32 -26.35 12.63 3.71
CA ASP A 32 -25.97 11.96 4.97
C ASP A 32 -25.91 10.42 4.86
N SER A 33 -26.41 9.85 3.75
CA SER A 33 -26.38 8.41 3.48
C SER A 33 -25.02 7.92 2.97
N GLN A 34 -24.11 8.82 2.59
CA GLN A 34 -22.76 8.45 2.11
C GLN A 34 -21.65 8.64 3.16
N GLU A 35 -21.92 9.30 4.30
CA GLU A 35 -20.93 9.40 5.39
C GLU A 35 -21.04 8.22 6.39
N LYS A 36 -22.12 7.43 6.31
CA LYS A 36 -22.41 6.33 7.23
C LYS A 36 -22.31 4.94 6.59
N LYS A 37 -21.21 4.70 5.85
CA LYS A 37 -20.75 3.34 5.52
C LYS A 37 -19.25 3.15 5.75
N VAL A 38 -18.70 3.82 6.76
CA VAL A 38 -17.41 3.44 7.35
C VAL A 38 -17.71 2.50 8.52
N THR A 39 -17.88 1.23 8.16
CA THR A 39 -17.81 0.09 9.09
C THR A 39 -16.44 0.06 9.80
N PRO A 40 -16.37 -0.53 11.00
CA PRO A 40 -15.42 -0.18 12.05
C PRO A 40 -13.96 -0.45 11.65
N ASP A 41 -13.09 0.44 12.14
CA ASP A 41 -11.64 0.29 12.32
C ASP A 41 -11.07 -1.07 11.88
N THR A 42 -10.58 -1.12 10.64
CA THR A 42 -9.53 -2.08 10.27
C THR A 42 -8.25 -1.35 9.84
N SER A 43 -8.12 -0.05 10.17
CA SER A 43 -6.90 0.72 9.86
C SER A 43 -5.92 0.79 11.03
N LYS A 44 -6.22 0.14 12.17
CA LYS A 44 -5.35 0.13 13.35
C LYS A 44 -5.03 -1.27 13.88
N LYS A 45 -4.88 -2.30 13.02
CA LYS A 45 -4.20 -3.56 13.40
C LYS A 45 -3.86 -4.48 12.21
N ASN A 46 -2.86 -4.11 11.39
CA ASN A 46 -2.15 -5.08 10.54
C ASN A 46 -0.73 -4.60 10.18
N SER A 47 -0.09 -3.89 11.12
CA SER A 47 0.99 -2.95 10.84
C SER A 47 2.41 -3.50 10.77
N ASP A 48 2.67 -4.80 10.87
CA ASP A 48 4.06 -5.21 11.17
C ASP A 48 4.69 -6.15 10.14
N SER A 49 3.95 -6.64 9.16
CA SER A 49 4.49 -7.64 8.22
C SER A 49 4.15 -7.36 6.77
N ILE A 50 5.21 -7.16 5.99
CA ILE A 50 5.17 -7.06 4.53
C ILE A 50 5.29 -8.47 3.94
N PHE A 51 4.33 -8.86 3.12
CA PHE A 51 4.30 -10.16 2.46
C PHE A 51 4.62 -9.99 0.98
N PHE A 52 5.52 -10.81 0.44
CA PHE A 52 5.96 -10.67 -0.94
C PHE A 52 4.79 -10.78 -1.93
N SER A 53 3.98 -11.84 -1.85
CA SER A 53 2.83 -12.08 -2.75
C SER A 53 1.77 -10.99 -2.69
N ARG A 54 1.45 -10.48 -1.49
CA ARG A 54 0.39 -9.49 -1.28
C ARG A 54 0.83 -8.07 -1.61
N ASP A 55 2.06 -7.71 -1.22
CA ASP A 55 2.47 -6.31 -1.16
C ASP A 55 3.48 -5.95 -2.26
N ILE A 56 4.39 -6.86 -2.62
CA ILE A 56 5.48 -6.59 -3.57
C ILE A 56 5.15 -7.10 -4.97
N GLN A 57 4.66 -8.33 -5.08
CA GLN A 57 4.34 -8.95 -6.37
C GLN A 57 3.36 -8.13 -7.22
N PRO A 58 2.31 -7.49 -6.67
CA PRO A 58 1.40 -6.68 -7.49
C PRO A 58 2.09 -5.45 -8.10
N ILE A 59 3.09 -4.88 -7.40
CA ILE A 59 3.90 -3.77 -7.92
C ILE A 59 4.72 -4.24 -9.12
N LEU A 60 5.38 -5.39 -8.99
CA LEU A 60 6.20 -5.98 -10.06
C LEU A 60 5.35 -6.36 -11.27
N THR A 61 4.21 -6.99 -11.02
CA THR A 61 3.28 -7.44 -12.07
C THR A 61 2.79 -6.27 -12.90
N LYS A 62 2.36 -5.20 -12.23
CA LYS A 62 1.80 -4.02 -12.90
C LYS A 62 2.83 -3.20 -13.69
N ASN A 63 4.05 -3.10 -13.17
CA ASN A 63 5.02 -2.13 -13.67
C ASN A 63 6.21 -2.73 -14.42
N CYS A 64 6.53 -4.01 -14.17
CA CYS A 64 7.79 -4.62 -14.61
C CYS A 64 7.59 -5.89 -15.44
N ALA A 65 6.65 -6.76 -15.04
CA ALA A 65 6.32 -8.02 -15.73
C ALA A 65 5.48 -7.78 -17.00
N ILE A 66 5.96 -6.89 -17.86
CA ILE A 66 5.35 -6.47 -19.11
C ILE A 66 6.10 -7.14 -20.26
N LYS A 67 5.38 -7.48 -21.33
CA LYS A 67 5.96 -8.09 -22.54
C LYS A 67 7.18 -7.30 -23.02
N GLU A 68 8.24 -8.01 -23.40
CA GLU A 68 9.56 -7.47 -23.76
C GLU A 68 10.34 -6.76 -22.63
N CYS A 69 9.80 -6.65 -21.41
CA CYS A 69 10.51 -6.12 -20.25
C CYS A 69 10.99 -7.25 -19.34
N HIS A 70 10.19 -7.71 -18.38
CA HIS A 70 10.62 -8.75 -17.42
C HIS A 70 9.61 -9.88 -17.30
N ILE A 71 9.18 -10.42 -18.45
CA ILE A 71 8.31 -11.59 -18.51
C ILE A 71 8.74 -12.52 -19.65
N ALA A 72 8.39 -13.80 -19.53
CA ALA A 72 8.53 -14.79 -20.59
C ALA A 72 7.89 -14.32 -21.92
N PRO A 73 8.42 -14.76 -23.08
CA PRO A 73 9.44 -15.81 -23.26
C PRO A 73 10.89 -15.30 -23.23
N LYS A 74 11.12 -14.00 -23.42
CA LYS A 74 12.47 -13.40 -23.48
C LYS A 74 12.60 -12.25 -22.48
N PRO A 75 12.57 -12.53 -21.16
CA PRO A 75 12.68 -11.48 -20.17
C PRO A 75 14.05 -10.81 -20.27
N ALA A 76 14.07 -9.48 -20.22
CA ALA A 76 15.28 -8.67 -20.20
C ALA A 76 16.19 -9.16 -19.08
N LYS A 77 17.48 -9.27 -19.44
CA LYS A 77 18.53 -9.80 -18.56
C LYS A 77 18.18 -11.15 -17.94
N LYS A 78 17.35 -11.98 -18.60
CA LYS A 78 16.91 -13.30 -18.13
C LYS A 78 16.29 -13.24 -16.71
N MET A 79 15.49 -12.21 -16.43
CA MET A 79 14.80 -12.01 -15.14
C MET A 79 13.28 -11.99 -15.34
N ASP A 80 12.61 -13.07 -14.93
CA ASP A 80 11.16 -13.20 -15.03
C ASP A 80 10.49 -12.75 -13.73
N LEU A 81 9.76 -11.63 -13.81
CA LEU A 81 9.06 -11.01 -12.69
C LEU A 81 7.56 -11.34 -12.66
N SER A 82 7.12 -12.29 -13.49
CA SER A 82 5.77 -12.84 -13.38
C SER A 82 5.54 -13.52 -12.03
N GLU A 83 4.26 -13.56 -11.65
CA GLU A 83 3.80 -14.22 -10.44
C GLU A 83 4.29 -15.68 -10.39
N GLY A 84 4.69 -16.13 -9.20
CA GLY A 84 5.28 -17.45 -8.98
C GLY A 84 6.77 -17.57 -9.34
N LYS A 85 7.37 -16.60 -10.04
CA LYS A 85 8.79 -16.63 -10.45
C LYS A 85 9.64 -15.47 -9.95
N ALA A 86 9.01 -14.33 -9.69
CA ALA A 86 9.72 -13.09 -9.39
C ALA A 86 10.64 -13.18 -8.17
N TYR A 87 10.19 -13.79 -7.08
CA TYR A 87 10.97 -13.91 -5.85
C TYR A 87 12.31 -14.61 -6.10
N MET A 88 12.25 -15.82 -6.67
CA MET A 88 13.44 -16.63 -6.98
C MET A 88 14.32 -15.99 -8.06
N SER A 89 13.77 -15.12 -8.91
CA SER A 89 14.52 -14.42 -9.95
C SER A 89 15.30 -13.21 -9.44
N MET A 90 15.04 -12.75 -8.21
CA MET A 90 15.63 -11.52 -7.67
C MET A 90 16.38 -11.72 -6.34
N VAL A 91 15.80 -12.42 -5.38
CA VAL A 91 16.32 -12.47 -4.01
C VAL A 91 17.57 -13.35 -3.96
N ASN A 92 18.68 -12.81 -3.43
CA ASN A 92 20.01 -13.43 -3.42
C ASN A 92 20.62 -13.75 -4.79
N VAL A 93 19.98 -13.34 -5.90
CA VAL A 93 20.49 -13.52 -7.25
C VAL A 93 21.48 -12.40 -7.58
N THR A 94 22.66 -12.76 -8.10
CA THR A 94 23.67 -11.78 -8.53
C THR A 94 23.16 -10.97 -9.72
N SER A 95 23.34 -9.64 -9.69
CA SER A 95 22.98 -8.78 -10.80
C SER A 95 23.88 -9.07 -12.01
N ARG A 96 23.26 -9.16 -13.20
CA ARG A 96 23.99 -9.34 -14.47
C ARG A 96 24.61 -8.04 -14.97
N GLU A 97 24.05 -6.90 -14.59
CA GLU A 97 24.60 -5.59 -14.95
C GLU A 97 25.68 -5.15 -13.95
N MET A 98 25.52 -5.50 -12.67
CA MET A 98 26.47 -5.16 -11.61
C MET A 98 26.84 -6.38 -10.76
N PRO A 99 27.82 -7.20 -11.19
CA PRO A 99 28.16 -8.47 -10.53
C PRO A 99 28.59 -8.36 -9.05
N LYS A 100 28.97 -7.15 -8.59
CA LYS A 100 29.29 -6.87 -7.18
C LYS A 100 28.06 -6.80 -6.26
N LEU A 101 26.86 -6.68 -6.84
CA LEU A 101 25.60 -6.50 -6.11
C LEU A 101 24.65 -7.68 -6.34
N LYS A 102 23.75 -7.89 -5.39
CA LYS A 102 22.57 -8.73 -5.62
C LYS A 102 21.47 -7.88 -6.24
N ILE A 103 20.56 -8.51 -6.98
CA ILE A 103 19.34 -7.82 -7.43
C ILE A 103 18.56 -7.38 -6.19
N VAL A 104 18.35 -8.30 -5.25
CA VAL A 104 17.92 -7.99 -3.88
C VAL A 104 18.84 -8.70 -2.90
N ALA A 105 19.51 -7.93 -2.03
CA ALA A 105 20.25 -8.42 -0.87
C ALA A 105 19.36 -8.27 0.39
N PRO A 106 18.88 -9.38 0.98
CA PRO A 106 18.13 -9.36 2.24
C PRO A 106 18.82 -8.52 3.32
N GLY A 107 18.10 -7.56 3.89
CA GLY A 107 18.55 -6.74 5.01
C GLY A 107 19.57 -5.65 4.64
N ASN A 108 19.99 -5.55 3.37
CA ASN A 108 20.99 -4.58 2.95
C ASN A 108 20.56 -3.83 1.69
N LEU A 109 20.19 -2.56 1.86
CA LEU A 109 19.74 -1.70 0.76
C LEU A 109 20.88 -1.30 -0.18
N GLU A 110 22.08 -1.03 0.35
CA GLU A 110 23.25 -0.61 -0.41
C GLU A 110 23.78 -1.73 -1.32
N LEU A 111 23.55 -2.99 -0.94
CA LEU A 111 23.91 -4.16 -1.75
C LEU A 111 22.77 -4.66 -2.65
N SER A 112 21.66 -3.90 -2.73
CA SER A 112 20.45 -4.25 -3.49
C SER A 112 20.28 -3.40 -4.75
N TYR A 113 20.71 -3.94 -5.88
CA TYR A 113 20.68 -3.24 -7.17
C TYR A 113 19.26 -2.86 -7.64
N LEU A 114 18.22 -3.59 -7.23
CA LEU A 114 16.83 -3.21 -7.51
C LEU A 114 16.53 -1.80 -7.00
N TYR A 115 17.01 -1.43 -5.80
CA TYR A 115 16.75 -0.12 -5.24
C TYR A 115 17.44 1.00 -6.03
N ASP A 116 18.67 0.76 -6.50
CA ASP A 116 19.38 1.68 -7.39
C ASP A 116 18.62 1.90 -8.69
N LYS A 117 18.14 0.81 -9.32
CA LYS A 117 17.35 0.88 -10.56
C LYS A 117 16.04 1.65 -10.35
N LEU A 118 15.39 1.55 -9.18
CA LEU A 118 14.14 2.26 -8.90
C LEU A 118 14.36 3.75 -8.62
N THR A 119 15.48 4.10 -7.99
CA THR A 119 15.80 5.47 -7.56
C THR A 119 16.62 6.25 -8.59
N GLY A 120 17.18 5.58 -9.59
CA GLY A 120 18.01 6.19 -10.62
C GLY A 120 19.49 6.33 -10.26
N ASN A 121 19.93 5.62 -9.22
CA ASN A 121 21.34 5.60 -8.76
C ASN A 121 22.14 4.45 -9.38
N HIS A 122 21.58 3.76 -10.37
CA HIS A 122 22.22 2.62 -11.02
C HIS A 122 23.35 3.07 -11.95
N SER A 123 24.32 2.19 -12.16
CA SER A 123 25.47 2.41 -13.02
C SER A 123 25.25 2.10 -14.51
N GLU A 124 24.26 1.24 -14.83
CA GLU A 124 24.09 0.67 -16.18
C GLU A 124 22.63 0.70 -16.62
N GLY A 125 22.39 1.06 -17.90
CA GLY A 125 21.07 1.14 -18.50
C GLY A 125 20.18 2.24 -17.90
N ASP A 126 18.86 2.03 -17.95
CA ASP A 126 17.87 3.03 -17.51
C ASP A 126 17.31 2.76 -16.11
N ARG A 127 16.77 3.83 -15.50
CA ARG A 127 15.95 3.77 -14.29
C ARG A 127 14.68 2.97 -14.57
N MET A 128 14.38 2.00 -13.72
CA MET A 128 13.23 1.12 -13.85
C MET A 128 11.97 1.71 -13.18
N PRO A 129 10.79 1.58 -13.81
CA PRO A 129 10.57 0.92 -15.10
C PRO A 129 11.04 1.78 -16.29
N ALA A 130 11.79 1.18 -17.23
CA ALA A 130 12.38 1.88 -18.36
C ALA A 130 11.32 2.47 -19.29
N GLY A 131 11.57 3.69 -19.81
CA GLY A 131 10.64 4.40 -20.70
C GLY A 131 9.28 4.74 -20.08
N LYS A 132 9.10 4.55 -18.76
CA LYS A 132 7.84 4.81 -18.05
C LYS A 132 8.06 5.82 -16.91
N ARG A 133 6.93 6.31 -16.38
CA ARG A 133 6.94 7.13 -15.17
C ARG A 133 7.55 6.35 -14.01
N ALA A 134 8.32 7.04 -13.18
CA ALA A 134 8.82 6.50 -11.92
C ALA A 134 7.68 5.91 -11.08
N LEU A 135 7.99 4.86 -10.31
CA LEU A 135 7.05 4.36 -9.32
C LEU A 135 6.67 5.47 -8.32
N PRO A 136 5.43 5.48 -7.80
CA PRO A 136 5.08 6.30 -6.67
C PRO A 136 6.05 6.09 -5.51
N LYS A 137 6.41 7.16 -4.79
CA LYS A 137 7.30 7.09 -3.62
C LYS A 137 6.84 6.06 -2.59
N THR A 138 5.53 5.90 -2.41
CA THR A 138 4.95 4.91 -1.49
C THR A 138 5.27 3.46 -1.87
N GLN A 139 5.33 3.14 -3.17
CA GLN A 139 5.71 1.80 -3.64
C GLN A 139 7.21 1.55 -3.47
N ILE A 140 8.03 2.57 -3.73
CA ILE A 140 9.49 2.49 -3.50
C ILE A 140 9.78 2.29 -2.01
N GLU A 141 9.12 3.04 -1.12
CA GLU A 141 9.29 2.88 0.32
C GLU A 141 8.80 1.51 0.81
N LEU A 142 7.74 0.93 0.21
CA LEU A 142 7.29 -0.42 0.55
C LEU A 142 8.34 -1.48 0.18
N ILE A 143 8.92 -1.39 -1.02
CA ILE A 143 10.01 -2.27 -1.47
C ILE A 143 11.24 -2.10 -0.57
N LYS A 144 11.63 -0.87 -0.26
CA LYS A 144 12.74 -0.57 0.66
C LYS A 144 12.55 -1.20 2.03
N LYS A 145 11.36 -1.03 2.63
CA LYS A 145 11.03 -1.64 3.93
C LYS A 145 11.10 -3.17 3.86
N TRP A 146 10.57 -3.76 2.80
CA TRP A 146 10.65 -5.21 2.58
C TRP A 146 12.11 -5.71 2.48
N ILE A 147 12.97 -5.01 1.72
CA ILE A 147 14.40 -5.34 1.63
C ILE A 147 15.06 -5.26 3.01
N LEU A 148 14.89 -4.14 3.72
CA LEU A 148 15.47 -3.93 5.05
C LEU A 148 14.96 -4.94 6.09
N ALA A 149 13.72 -5.41 5.96
CA ALA A 149 13.14 -6.46 6.79
C ALA A 149 13.62 -7.89 6.42
N GLY A 150 14.64 -8.02 5.56
CA GLY A 150 15.20 -9.31 5.19
C GLY A 150 14.61 -9.92 3.91
N ALA A 151 13.85 -9.15 3.13
CA ALA A 151 13.31 -9.55 1.84
C ALA A 151 12.60 -10.93 1.85
N ALA A 152 11.86 -11.23 2.91
CA ALA A 152 11.22 -12.52 3.09
C ALA A 152 10.16 -12.78 2.00
N GLY A 153 10.06 -14.04 1.59
CA GLY A 153 8.92 -14.52 0.79
C GLY A 153 7.65 -14.62 1.65
N ASP A 154 6.74 -15.50 1.29
CA ASP A 154 5.46 -15.67 2.01
C ASP A 154 5.52 -16.69 3.16
N SER A 155 6.72 -17.06 3.62
CA SER A 155 6.87 -18.10 4.63
C SER A 155 6.51 -17.60 6.03
N ILE A 156 5.53 -18.27 6.63
CA ILE A 156 5.04 -18.07 8.01
C ILE A 156 6.18 -18.09 9.04
N THR A 157 7.31 -18.75 8.77
CA THR A 157 8.49 -18.79 9.65
C THR A 157 9.06 -17.41 9.96
N ALA A 158 9.02 -16.45 9.02
CA ALA A 158 9.46 -15.08 9.29
C ALA A 158 8.50 -14.33 10.24
N LEU A 159 7.20 -14.58 10.10
CA LEU A 159 6.15 -14.00 10.97
C LEU A 159 6.18 -14.62 12.38
N VAL A 160 6.41 -15.94 12.44
CA VAL A 160 6.53 -16.66 13.71
C VAL A 160 7.76 -16.17 14.47
N LYS A 161 8.88 -15.93 13.78
CA LYS A 161 10.07 -15.38 14.42
C LYS A 161 9.82 -13.99 15.01
N ASP A 162 9.23 -13.06 14.24
CA ASP A 162 8.87 -11.73 14.75
C ASP A 162 7.90 -11.80 15.95
N SER A 163 6.93 -12.72 15.89
CA SER A 163 5.98 -12.95 16.97
C SER A 163 6.59 -13.61 18.21
N VAL A 164 7.67 -14.40 18.05
CA VAL A 164 8.44 -14.99 19.16
C VAL A 164 9.34 -13.92 19.78
N ASP A 165 10.13 -13.22 18.97
CA ASP A 165 11.07 -12.19 19.43
C ASP A 165 10.35 -11.06 20.20
N LYS A 166 9.17 -10.62 19.72
CA LYS A 166 8.35 -9.65 20.46
C LYS A 166 7.90 -10.20 21.81
N ARG A 167 7.39 -11.44 21.87
CA ARG A 167 6.94 -12.05 23.14
C ARG A 167 8.07 -12.15 24.16
N ASP A 168 9.26 -12.57 23.73
CA ASP A 168 10.42 -12.72 24.60
C ASP A 168 10.88 -11.37 25.17
N SER A 169 10.87 -10.32 24.34
CA SER A 169 11.20 -8.96 24.79
C SER A 169 10.22 -8.41 25.84
N PHE A 170 8.92 -8.71 25.71
CA PHE A 170 7.92 -8.35 26.72
C PHE A 170 8.12 -9.12 28.03
N GLN A 171 8.48 -10.41 27.95
CA GLN A 171 8.70 -11.26 29.12
C GLN A 171 9.97 -10.87 29.89
N GLN A 172 11.08 -10.57 29.21
CA GLN A 172 12.30 -10.08 29.88
C GLN A 172 12.06 -8.75 30.61
N LYS A 173 11.36 -7.81 29.97
CA LYS A 173 11.01 -6.53 30.60
C LYS A 173 10.13 -6.71 31.84
N ALA A 174 9.22 -7.69 31.82
CA ALA A 174 8.41 -8.05 32.98
C ALA A 174 9.25 -8.68 34.11
N LEU A 175 10.30 -9.43 33.76
CA LEU A 175 11.19 -10.08 34.72
C LEU A 175 12.13 -9.07 35.41
N GLU A 176 12.70 -8.11 34.65
CA GLU A 176 13.57 -7.05 35.18
C GLU A 176 12.84 -6.15 36.20
N SER A 177 11.54 -5.88 35.95
CA SER A 177 10.71 -5.05 36.83
C SER A 177 10.35 -5.68 38.19
N LYS A 178 10.62 -6.99 38.37
CA LYS A 178 10.35 -7.73 39.61
C LYS A 178 11.59 -7.98 40.47
N LYS A 179 12.76 -7.49 40.06
CA LYS A 179 13.99 -7.69 40.83
C LYS A 179 13.95 -6.83 42.11
N PRO A 180 14.01 -7.42 43.31
CA PRO A 180 13.97 -6.65 44.55
C PRO A 180 15.22 -5.77 44.67
N GLU A 181 15.03 -4.49 44.96
CA GLU A 181 16.13 -3.57 45.26
C GLU A 181 16.91 -4.10 46.46
N LYS A 182 18.16 -4.45 46.21
CA LYS A 182 19.10 -4.94 47.20
C LYS A 182 19.36 -3.80 48.19
N LYS A 183 18.71 -3.86 49.35
CA LYS A 183 18.93 -2.92 50.46
C LYS A 183 20.37 -3.14 50.95
N ILE A 184 21.21 -2.14 50.74
CA ILE A 184 22.60 -2.11 51.22
C ILE A 184 22.51 -1.65 52.68
N GLU A 185 22.83 -2.55 53.62
CA GLU A 185 23.20 -2.21 55.00
C GLU A 185 24.72 -2.16 55.11
#